data_AF-A0AAV8VDX7-F1
#
_entry.id   AF-A0AAV8VDX7-F1
#
_cell.length_a   1.000
_cell.length_b   1.000
_cell.length_c   1.000
_cell.angle_alpha   90.00
_cell.angle_beta   90.00
_cell.angle_gamma   90.00
#
_symmetry.space_group_name_H-M   'P 1'
#
loop_
_entity.id
_entity.type
_entity.pdbx_description
1 polymer ?
#
loop_
_entity_poly.entity_id
_entity_poly.type
_entity_poly.pdbx_seq_one_letter_code
_entity_poly.pdbx_strand_id
1 'polypeptide(L)'
;MAHPRSLLPLRFLYFPCSALAEVIEQLSVSSFVDGLRDPEISQLVRLARHKTISEALAQALEIEAAKQASRGTSKIRQVKAYHGNDRMETANGNLADIIIEVVEKYKKGQDSENPTMNRRRRIRCWTCDVEGHVKSRCPQPSTEQNQGNAN
;
A
#
# COMPACT_ATOMS: atom_id res chain seq x y z
N MET A 1 -5.81 -49.86 64.76
CA MET A 1 -5.62 -48.46 64.36
C MET A 1 -6.08 -48.32 62.91
N ALA A 2 -7.33 -47.87 62.71
CA ALA A 2 -7.92 -47.70 61.40
C ALA A 2 -7.80 -46.22 61.00
N HIS A 3 -7.08 -45.92 59.93
CA HIS A 3 -7.03 -44.58 59.37
C HIS A 3 -8.27 -44.33 58.50
N PRO A 4 -9.01 -43.23 58.69
CA PRO A 4 -10.16 -42.91 57.87
C PRO A 4 -9.67 -42.40 56.50
N ARG A 5 -10.13 -43.07 55.44
CA ARG A 5 -9.99 -42.60 54.05
C ARG A 5 -10.73 -41.27 53.91
N SER A 6 -9.98 -40.20 53.69
CA SER A 6 -10.52 -38.89 53.34
C SER A 6 -11.27 -38.98 52.00
N LEU A 7 -12.59 -38.86 52.09
CA LEU A 7 -13.45 -38.57 50.95
C LEU A 7 -13.16 -37.14 50.50
N LEU A 8 -12.35 -36.99 49.45
CA LEU A 8 -12.24 -35.71 48.75
C LEU A 8 -13.58 -35.46 48.04
N PRO A 9 -14.20 -34.29 48.20
CA PRO A 9 -15.44 -33.98 47.51
C PRO A 9 -15.12 -33.83 46.03
N LEU A 10 -15.75 -34.67 45.20
CA LEU A 10 -15.76 -34.54 43.74
C LEU A 10 -16.55 -33.28 43.37
N ARG A 11 -15.93 -32.13 43.58
CA ARG A 11 -16.33 -30.83 43.05
C ARG A 11 -15.49 -30.54 41.80
N PHE A 12 -15.30 -31.56 40.96
CA PHE A 12 -14.85 -31.33 39.59
C PHE A 12 -16.04 -30.74 38.85
N LEU A 13 -15.92 -29.44 38.65
CA LEU A 13 -16.87 -28.57 37.97
C LEU A 13 -17.43 -29.29 36.74
N TYR A 14 -18.75 -29.41 36.71
CA TYR A 14 -19.52 -29.76 35.53
C TYR A 14 -19.20 -28.70 34.47
N PHE A 15 -18.16 -28.94 33.68
CA PHE A 15 -17.91 -28.18 32.48
C PHE A 15 -19.00 -28.66 31.50
N PRO A 16 -19.94 -27.79 31.09
CA PRO A 16 -20.98 -28.22 30.18
C PRO A 16 -20.30 -28.74 28.91
N CYS A 17 -20.49 -30.03 28.64
CA CYS A 17 -19.83 -30.76 27.56
C CYS A 17 -20.03 -30.07 26.19
N SER A 18 -21.10 -29.27 26.06
CA SER A 18 -21.39 -28.42 24.90
C SER A 18 -20.37 -27.29 24.69
N ALA A 19 -19.90 -26.62 25.75
CA ALA A 19 -18.96 -25.52 25.64
C ALA A 19 -17.56 -26.00 25.19
N LEU A 20 -17.18 -27.21 25.61
CA LEU A 20 -15.93 -27.82 25.15
C LEU A 20 -15.99 -28.17 23.65
N ALA A 21 -17.14 -28.66 23.18
CA ALA A 21 -17.36 -28.97 21.76
C ALA A 21 -17.27 -27.72 20.87
N GLU A 22 -17.85 -26.60 21.30
CA GLU A 22 -17.75 -25.32 20.59
C GLU A 22 -16.31 -24.80 20.49
N VAL A 23 -15.54 -24.90 21.58
CA VAL A 23 -14.13 -24.49 21.58
C VAL A 23 -13.29 -25.38 20.66
N ILE A 24 -13.56 -26.69 20.64
CA ILE A 24 -12.87 -27.62 19.74
C ILE A 24 -13.19 -27.28 18.27
N GLU A 25 -14.44 -26.99 17.93
CA GLU A 25 -14.84 -26.56 16.58
C GLU A 25 -14.19 -25.22 16.18
N GLN A 26 -14.09 -24.27 17.10
CA GLN A 26 -13.39 -23.02 16.81
C GLN A 26 -11.89 -23.24 16.56
N LEU A 27 -11.26 -24.08 17.38
CA LEU A 27 -9.84 -24.42 17.24
C LEU A 27 -9.56 -25.20 15.95
N SER A 28 -10.47 -26.07 15.55
CA SER A 28 -10.34 -26.83 14.31
C SER A 28 -10.51 -25.94 13.09
N VAL A 29 -11.46 -24.98 13.11
CA VAL A 29 -11.59 -23.96 12.06
C VAL A 29 -10.31 -23.10 11.98
N SER A 30 -9.77 -22.63 13.11
CA SER A 30 -8.55 -21.81 13.08
C SER A 30 -7.35 -22.59 12.55
N SER A 31 -7.20 -23.85 12.98
CA SER A 31 -6.11 -24.73 12.53
C SER A 31 -6.23 -25.05 11.04
N PHE A 32 -7.46 -25.23 10.53
CA PHE A 32 -7.72 -25.41 9.10
C PHE A 32 -7.31 -24.17 8.30
N VAL A 33 -7.74 -22.98 8.72
CA VAL A 33 -7.41 -21.71 8.05
C VAL A 33 -5.90 -21.46 8.02
N ASP A 34 -5.21 -21.75 9.13
CA ASP A 34 -3.76 -21.59 9.25
C ASP A 34 -2.99 -22.64 8.41
N GLY A 35 -3.60 -23.79 8.13
CA GLY A 35 -3.03 -24.86 7.30
C GLY A 35 -3.23 -24.69 5.79
N LEU A 36 -3.96 -23.66 5.33
CA LEU A 36 -4.19 -23.41 3.90
C LEU A 36 -2.90 -22.96 3.20
N ARG A 37 -2.60 -23.58 2.04
CA ARG A 37 -1.39 -23.30 1.25
C ARG A 37 -1.40 -21.91 0.62
N ASP A 38 -2.56 -21.45 0.16
CA ASP A 38 -2.71 -20.15 -0.50
C ASP A 38 -3.04 -19.07 0.53
N PRO A 39 -2.17 -18.06 0.74
CA PRO A 39 -2.40 -17.02 1.75
C PRO A 39 -3.62 -16.14 1.43
N GLU A 40 -3.90 -15.93 0.14
CA GLU A 40 -5.09 -15.21 -0.30
C GLU A 40 -6.38 -15.94 0.08
N ILE A 41 -6.43 -17.27 -0.14
CA ILE A 41 -7.60 -18.08 0.20
C ILE A 41 -7.73 -18.15 1.72
N SER A 42 -6.63 -18.34 2.46
CA SER A 42 -6.61 -18.30 3.92
C SER A 42 -7.19 -16.99 4.46
N GLN A 43 -6.76 -15.85 3.92
CA GLN A 43 -7.26 -14.54 4.35
C GLN A 43 -8.76 -14.36 4.04
N LEU A 44 -9.23 -14.77 2.87
CA LEU A 44 -10.65 -14.68 2.50
C LEU A 44 -11.53 -15.53 3.43
N VAL A 45 -11.14 -16.78 3.68
CA VAL A 45 -11.84 -17.69 4.59
C VAL A 45 -11.83 -17.14 6.02
N ARG A 46 -10.74 -16.50 6.45
CA ARG A 46 -10.61 -15.85 7.77
C ARG A 46 -11.54 -14.65 7.92
N LEU A 47 -11.77 -13.89 6.84
CA LEU A 47 -12.71 -12.75 6.83
C LEU A 47 -14.17 -13.18 6.92
N ALA A 48 -14.51 -14.37 6.40
CA ALA A 48 -15.87 -14.89 6.40
C ALA A 48 -16.36 -15.41 7.77
N ARG A 49 -15.45 -15.66 8.74
CA ARG A 49 -15.77 -16.02 10.14
C ARG A 49 -16.72 -17.23 10.29
N HIS A 50 -16.38 -18.33 9.64
CA HIS A 50 -17.13 -19.58 9.74
C HIS A 50 -17.16 -20.14 11.17
N LYS A 51 -18.25 -20.84 11.48
CA LYS A 51 -18.44 -21.48 12.79
C LYS A 51 -18.05 -22.96 12.79
N THR A 52 -18.11 -23.60 11.62
CA THR A 52 -17.80 -25.01 11.47
C THR A 52 -16.70 -25.21 10.43
N ILE A 53 -15.95 -26.31 10.57
CA ILE A 53 -14.91 -26.68 9.61
C ILE A 53 -15.51 -26.92 8.22
N SER A 54 -16.70 -27.52 8.16
CA SER A 54 -17.39 -27.84 6.90
C SER A 54 -17.70 -26.61 6.06
N GLU A 55 -18.14 -25.53 6.72
CA GLU A 55 -18.45 -24.25 6.06
C GLU A 55 -17.17 -23.59 5.55
N ALA A 56 -16.11 -23.57 6.37
CA ALA A 56 -14.80 -23.06 5.97
C ALA A 56 -14.20 -23.82 4.79
N LEU A 57 -14.35 -25.15 4.77
CA LEU A 57 -13.89 -26.00 3.68
C LEU A 57 -14.66 -25.74 2.38
N ALA A 58 -15.99 -25.66 2.45
CA ALA A 58 -16.83 -25.38 1.29
C ALA A 58 -16.44 -24.05 0.63
N GLN A 59 -16.27 -22.99 1.43
CA GLN A 59 -15.87 -21.70 0.91
C GLN A 59 -14.45 -21.70 0.32
N ALA A 60 -13.49 -22.38 0.97
CA ALA A 60 -12.14 -22.52 0.44
C ALA A 60 -12.14 -23.17 -0.96
N LEU A 61 -12.93 -24.23 -1.13
CA LEU A 61 -13.10 -24.92 -2.41
C LEU A 61 -13.77 -24.03 -3.46
N GLU A 62 -14.79 -23.26 -3.10
CA GLU A 62 -15.43 -22.30 -4.01
C GLU A 62 -14.46 -21.25 -4.52
N ILE A 63 -13.64 -20.68 -3.63
CA ILE A 63 -12.63 -19.67 -3.99
C ILE A 63 -11.55 -20.31 -4.87
N GLU A 64 -11.07 -21.50 -4.54
CA GLU A 64 -10.07 -22.22 -5.33
C GLU A 64 -10.60 -22.53 -6.74
N ALA A 65 -11.84 -23.03 -6.84
CA ALA A 65 -12.50 -23.31 -8.10
C ALA A 65 -12.70 -22.03 -8.93
N ALA A 66 -13.14 -20.93 -8.30
CA ALA A 66 -13.29 -19.64 -8.96
C ALA A 66 -11.94 -19.09 -9.46
N LYS A 67 -10.88 -19.22 -8.65
CA LYS A 67 -9.51 -18.83 -9.02
C LYS A 67 -8.97 -19.69 -10.16
N GLN A 68 -9.28 -20.98 -10.18
CA GLN A 68 -8.87 -21.88 -11.26
C GLN A 68 -9.63 -21.61 -12.56
N ALA A 69 -10.92 -21.29 -12.48
CA ALA A 69 -11.73 -20.91 -13.64
C ALA A 69 -11.29 -19.56 -14.22
N SER A 70 -10.95 -18.59 -13.37
CA SER A 70 -10.56 -17.24 -13.79
C SER A 70 -9.19 -17.16 -14.46
N ARG A 71 -8.30 -18.15 -14.21
CA ARG A 71 -6.97 -18.24 -14.85
C ARG A 71 -7.01 -18.25 -16.38
N GLY A 72 -8.12 -18.68 -16.99
CA GLY A 72 -8.29 -18.72 -18.45
C GLY A 72 -9.17 -17.61 -19.02
N THR A 73 -9.96 -16.93 -18.19
CA THR A 73 -10.95 -15.96 -18.67
C THR A 73 -10.41 -14.54 -18.57
N SER A 74 -9.99 -14.02 -19.72
CA SER A 74 -9.75 -12.59 -19.99
C SER A 74 -8.48 -12.00 -19.35
N LYS A 75 -7.52 -11.64 -20.22
CA LYS A 75 -6.51 -10.61 -19.90
C LYS A 75 -7.26 -9.30 -19.69
N ILE A 76 -7.77 -9.07 -18.49
CA ILE A 76 -8.30 -7.77 -18.11
C ILE A 76 -7.13 -6.79 -18.24
N ARG A 77 -7.30 -5.72 -19.01
CA ARG A 77 -6.33 -4.63 -19.06
C ARG A 77 -6.25 -4.09 -17.63
N GLN A 78 -5.20 -4.47 -16.89
CA GLN A 78 -4.95 -3.88 -15.58
C GLN A 78 -4.78 -2.39 -15.81
N VAL A 79 -5.77 -1.61 -15.35
CA VAL A 79 -5.61 -0.17 -15.24
C VAL A 79 -4.65 0.00 -14.07
N LYS A 80 -3.39 0.26 -14.40
CA LYS A 80 -2.39 0.65 -13.41
C LYS A 80 -2.85 2.01 -12.88
N ALA A 81 -3.62 2.01 -11.80
CA ALA A 81 -3.84 3.22 -11.03
C ALA A 81 -2.46 3.56 -10.46
N TYR A 82 -1.79 4.54 -11.06
CA TYR A 82 -0.58 5.11 -10.50
C TYR A 82 -0.97 5.81 -9.20
N HIS A 83 -1.09 5.05 -8.12
CA HIS A 83 -0.74 5.59 -6.82
C HIS A 83 0.78 5.54 -6.79
N GLY A 84 1.42 6.71 -6.81
CA GLY A 84 2.86 6.79 -6.62
C GLY A 84 3.21 5.97 -5.39
N ASN A 85 4.07 4.96 -5.59
CA ASN A 85 4.71 4.07 -4.60
C ASN A 85 4.55 2.55 -4.86
N ASP A 86 4.45 2.09 -6.11
CA ASP A 86 4.65 0.67 -6.45
C ASP A 86 6.15 0.31 -6.53
N ARG A 87 6.77 -0.01 -5.39
CA ARG A 87 8.04 -0.77 -5.29
C ARG A 87 8.01 -1.72 -4.09
N MET A 88 7.15 -2.73 -4.14
CA MET A 88 7.19 -3.83 -3.18
C MET A 88 7.22 -5.18 -3.90
N GLU A 89 8.38 -5.54 -4.43
CA GLU A 89 8.80 -6.94 -4.66
C GLU A 89 10.31 -6.96 -4.99
N THR A 90 11.14 -6.54 -4.01
CA THR A 90 12.59 -6.79 -3.86
C THR A 90 13.13 -5.89 -2.73
N ALA A 91 12.62 -6.08 -1.50
CA ALA A 91 12.93 -5.17 -0.39
C ALA A 91 14.37 -5.30 0.16
N ASN A 92 15.14 -6.34 -0.22
CA ASN A 92 16.48 -6.56 0.36
C ASN A 92 17.64 -6.38 -0.62
N GLY A 93 17.41 -6.36 -1.94
CA GLY A 93 18.46 -6.10 -2.95
C GLY A 93 18.62 -4.62 -3.28
N ASN A 94 17.53 -3.84 -3.22
CA ASN A 94 17.52 -2.48 -3.76
C ASN A 94 18.00 -1.41 -2.77
N LEU A 95 17.98 -1.68 -1.45
CA LEU A 95 18.36 -0.66 -0.47
C LEU A 95 19.88 -0.37 -0.53
N ALA A 96 20.69 -1.40 -0.72
CA ALA A 96 22.14 -1.25 -0.89
C ALA A 96 22.46 -0.45 -2.16
N ASP A 97 21.81 -0.76 -3.28
CA ASP A 97 22.02 -0.05 -4.56
C ASP A 97 21.57 1.42 -4.50
N ILE A 98 20.44 1.70 -3.82
CA ILE A 98 19.96 3.07 -3.59
C ILE A 98 20.95 3.84 -2.71
N ILE A 99 21.47 3.22 -1.65
CA ILE A 99 22.46 3.86 -0.77
C ILE A 99 23.75 4.15 -1.54
N ILE A 100 24.21 3.21 -2.37
CA ILE A 100 25.40 3.40 -3.22
C ILE A 100 25.17 4.58 -4.20
N GLU A 101 24.03 4.62 -4.88
CA GLU A 101 23.68 5.68 -5.83
C GLU A 101 23.64 7.07 -5.15
N VAL A 102 23.04 7.15 -3.96
CA VAL A 102 22.95 8.38 -3.19
C VAL A 102 24.33 8.84 -2.74
N VAL A 103 25.17 7.93 -2.24
CA VAL A 103 26.55 8.24 -1.80
C VAL A 103 27.42 8.71 -2.98
N GLU A 104 27.30 8.10 -4.16
CA GLU A 104 28.03 8.53 -5.36
C GLU A 104 27.64 9.94 -5.83
N LYS A 105 26.36 10.30 -5.72
CA LYS A 105 25.86 11.64 -6.04
C LYS A 105 26.41 12.71 -5.09
N TYR A 106 26.54 12.39 -3.80
CA TYR A 106 27.14 13.31 -2.83
C TYR A 106 28.65 13.49 -3.03
N LYS A 107 29.38 12.44 -3.42
CA LYS A 107 30.82 12.53 -3.74
C LYS A 107 31.07 13.42 -4.97
N LYS A 108 30.27 13.28 -6.04
CA LYS A 108 30.40 14.11 -7.26
C LYS A 108 30.02 15.59 -7.03
N GLY A 109 29.17 15.87 -6.04
CA GLY A 109 28.77 17.22 -5.66
C GLY A 109 29.80 17.99 -4.81
N GLN A 110 30.78 17.31 -4.20
CA GLN A 110 31.83 17.97 -3.40
C GLN A 110 33.07 18.36 -4.22
N ASP A 111 33.36 17.65 -5.31
CA ASP A 111 34.57 17.86 -6.12
C ASP A 111 34.34 18.69 -7.40
N SER A 112 33.17 19.31 -7.56
CA SER A 112 32.87 20.18 -8.70
C SER A 112 32.59 21.62 -8.26
N GLU A 113 33.62 22.46 -8.29
CA GLU A 113 33.46 23.88 -8.61
C GLU A 113 32.67 23.97 -9.92
N ASN A 114 31.35 24.13 -9.83
CA ASN A 114 30.45 24.12 -10.98
C ASN A 114 30.46 25.49 -11.68
N PRO A 115 30.89 25.59 -12.96
CA PRO A 115 30.91 26.86 -13.70
C PRO A 115 29.56 27.20 -14.35
N THR A 116 28.47 26.49 -14.05
CA THR A 116 27.21 26.55 -14.82
C THR A 116 26.01 27.10 -14.05
N MET A 117 26.23 27.85 -12.97
CA MET A 117 25.18 28.65 -12.33
C MET A 117 25.13 30.12 -12.81
N ASN A 118 25.77 30.45 -13.94
CA ASN A 118 25.68 31.78 -14.56
C ASN A 118 24.73 31.81 -15.77
N ARG A 119 23.54 31.23 -15.66
CA ARG A 119 22.38 31.73 -16.42
C ARG A 119 21.66 32.75 -15.55
N ARG A 120 22.27 33.93 -15.40
CA ARG A 120 21.53 35.17 -15.12
C ARG A 120 20.47 35.26 -16.21
N ARG A 121 19.24 34.85 -15.90
CA ARG A 121 18.08 35.02 -16.78
C ARG A 121 18.00 36.51 -17.04
N ARG A 122 18.38 36.97 -18.23
CA ARG A 122 18.23 38.36 -18.66
C ARG A 122 16.73 38.65 -18.61
N ILE A 123 16.29 39.26 -17.51
CA ILE A 123 14.90 39.62 -17.30
C ILE A 123 14.56 40.65 -18.38
N ARG A 124 13.61 40.29 -19.24
CA ARG A 124 13.12 41.11 -20.35
C ARG A 124 11.72 41.62 -20.06
N CYS A 125 11.44 42.87 -20.41
CA CYS A 125 10.14 43.47 -20.21
C CYS A 125 9.14 43.00 -21.27
N TRP A 126 8.00 42.46 -20.84
CA TRP A 126 6.93 42.01 -21.76
C TRP A 126 6.17 43.13 -22.47
N THR A 127 6.47 44.40 -22.19
CA THR A 127 5.79 45.56 -22.81
C THR A 127 6.67 46.27 -23.84
N CYS A 128 7.97 46.44 -23.57
CA CYS A 128 8.89 47.12 -24.49
C CYS A 128 10.02 46.22 -25.03
N ASP A 129 10.06 44.95 -24.62
CA ASP A 129 11.05 43.94 -25.01
C ASP A 129 12.52 44.28 -24.64
N VAL A 130 12.74 45.30 -23.80
CA VAL A 130 14.07 45.70 -23.30
C VAL A 130 14.47 44.89 -22.07
N GLU A 131 15.75 44.52 -21.97
CA GLU A 131 16.31 43.80 -20.82
C GLU A 131 16.56 44.75 -19.62
N GLY A 132 16.40 44.24 -18.39
CA GLY A 132 16.72 44.95 -17.14
C GLY A 132 15.52 45.26 -16.24
N HIS A 133 14.28 45.10 -16.72
CA HIS A 133 13.07 45.29 -15.92
C HIS A 133 11.93 44.39 -16.40
N VAL A 134 10.93 44.20 -15.54
CA VAL A 134 9.66 43.52 -15.85
C VAL A 134 8.56 44.54 -16.14
N LYS A 135 7.43 44.12 -16.72
CA LYS A 135 6.28 44.99 -17.05
C LYS A 135 5.89 45.96 -15.94
N SER A 136 5.91 45.52 -14.68
CA SER A 136 5.53 46.35 -13.51
C SER A 136 6.48 47.53 -13.23
N ARG A 137 7.68 47.54 -13.82
CA ARG A 137 8.68 48.60 -13.68
C ARG A 137 9.03 49.21 -15.04
N CYS A 138 8.14 49.09 -16.02
CA CYS A 138 8.36 49.65 -17.34
C CYS A 138 8.21 51.18 -17.31
N PRO A 139 9.21 51.95 -17.75
CA PRO A 139 9.13 53.40 -17.81
C PRO A 139 8.14 53.90 -18.87
N GLN A 140 7.65 53.03 -19.76
CA GLN A 140 6.64 53.36 -20.77
C GLN A 140 5.44 52.39 -20.66
N PRO A 141 4.49 52.62 -19.74
CA PRO A 141 3.25 51.86 -19.71
C PRO A 141 2.41 52.21 -20.96
N SER A 142 1.99 51.19 -21.70
CA SER A 142 1.20 51.31 -22.93
C SER A 142 -0.08 52.13 -22.72
N THR A 143 -0.17 53.32 -23.30
CA THR A 143 -1.41 54.06 -23.50
C THR A 143 -2.13 53.50 -24.72
N GLU A 144 -2.91 52.43 -24.54
CA GLU A 144 -3.86 51.97 -25.55
C GLU A 144 -5.27 52.34 -25.11
N GLN A 145 -5.80 53.48 -25.56
CA GLN A 145 -7.25 53.67 -25.72
C GLN A 145 -7.59 54.56 -26.93
N ASN A 146 -8.36 53.96 -27.84
CA ASN A 146 -9.48 54.55 -28.58
C ASN A 146 -9.25 55.00 -30.04
N GLN A 147 -9.55 54.11 -31.00
CA GLN A 147 -10.13 54.49 -32.29
C GLN A 147 -11.33 53.57 -32.60
N GLY A 148 -12.47 53.90 -32.01
CA GLY A 148 -13.80 53.58 -32.55
C GLY A 148 -14.36 54.83 -33.26
N ASN A 149 -14.84 54.63 -34.49
CA ASN A 149 -15.33 55.61 -35.48
C ASN A 149 -16.35 56.67 -34.98
N ALA A 150 -16.31 57.91 -35.52
CA ALA A 150 -17.44 58.65 -36.11
C ALA A 150 -17.06 60.08 -36.59
N ASN A 151 -17.58 60.43 -37.78
CA ASN A 151 -17.57 61.69 -38.57
C ASN A 151 -16.29 62.14 -39.27
#